data_AF-A0AA39CG97-F1
#
_entry.id   AF-A0AA39CG97-F1
#
_cell.length_a   1.000
_cell.length_b   1.000
_cell.length_c   1.000
_cell.angle_alpha   90.00
_cell.angle_beta   90.00
_cell.angle_gamma   90.00
#
_symmetry.space_group_name_H-M   'P 1'
#
loop_
_entity.id
_entity.type
_entity.pdbx_description
1 polymer ?
#
loop_
_entity_poly.entity_id
_entity_poly.type
_entity_poly.pdbx_seq_one_letter_code
_entity_poly.pdbx_strand_id
1 'polypeptide(L)'
;MPTLDGDNVTGALMFFAYMVAALVLTGLICRDLLNEYSTTRRECHTQSRDKNGNETKGRRSNETQAQVSIIAALATLSFAALSYHMLNFLIQSYQSWAPSDSLRDVSMSKIWRWSTKSTLFQDFAETINNDPGRFWWTNLALTYTFGWNVYMTVEGARHSIPHLWAYFLLDQILPVSFTQNVFCLALLMRREKSDTTLRTLNPSSPGLQVLLVTTLVGILRTGPSSVGTASFLPLVLITRALVLAPVLLLRPRNSQTEAGVHSQAQSSSRASRLGQHESRWALALTIASIALQIAKGLSESSITELWTGLNSSPAVSALGYDALIGMVSLGVFMLMDDKTTAVR
;
A
#
# COMPACT_ATOMS: atom_id res chain seq x y z
N MET A 1 0.45 -32.92 20.84
CA MET A 1 0.00 -31.54 20.59
C MET A 1 -0.39 -30.94 21.93
N PRO A 2 0.26 -29.87 22.40
CA PRO A 2 -0.19 -29.20 23.62
C PRO A 2 -1.56 -28.59 23.34
N THR A 3 -2.58 -29.00 24.08
CA THR A 3 -3.87 -28.32 24.13
C THR A 3 -3.65 -26.97 24.80
N LEU A 4 -3.47 -25.93 24.00
CA LEU A 4 -3.59 -24.55 24.46
C LEU A 4 -5.06 -24.36 24.87
N ASP A 5 -5.37 -24.66 26.14
CA ASP A 5 -6.70 -24.51 26.76
C ASP A 5 -7.12 -23.04 26.94
N GLY A 6 -6.32 -22.09 26.47
CA GLY A 6 -6.66 -20.66 26.48
C GLY A 6 -7.49 -20.28 25.26
N ASP A 7 -8.69 -19.74 25.48
CA ASP A 7 -9.43 -19.06 24.42
C ASP A 7 -8.59 -17.88 23.89
N ASN A 8 -8.32 -17.88 22.58
CA ASN A 8 -7.68 -16.78 21.85
C ASN A 8 -8.71 -15.67 21.55
N VAL A 9 -9.41 -15.20 22.59
CA VAL A 9 -10.42 -14.14 22.47
C VAL A 9 -9.79 -12.86 21.91
N THR A 10 -8.57 -12.54 22.32
CA THR A 10 -7.83 -11.38 21.84
C THR A 10 -7.61 -11.43 20.33
N GLY A 11 -7.16 -12.57 19.79
CA GLY A 11 -7.01 -12.77 18.36
C GLY A 11 -8.34 -12.60 17.62
N ALA A 12 -9.40 -13.25 18.08
CA ALA A 12 -10.74 -13.11 17.48
C ALA A 12 -11.21 -11.64 17.45
N LEU A 13 -11.09 -10.92 18.57
CA LEU A 13 -11.46 -9.51 18.65
C LEU A 13 -10.65 -8.65 17.69
N MET A 14 -9.34 -8.88 17.60
CA MET A 14 -8.49 -8.20 16.61
C MET A 14 -8.98 -8.49 15.18
N PHE A 15 -9.25 -9.75 14.83
CA PHE A 15 -9.75 -10.12 13.50
C PHE A 15 -11.03 -9.36 13.11
N PHE A 16 -12.05 -9.35 13.99
CA PHE A 16 -13.29 -8.62 13.70
C PHE A 16 -13.09 -7.11 13.69
N ALA A 17 -12.26 -6.57 14.60
CA ALA A 17 -11.93 -5.16 14.61
C ALA A 17 -11.25 -4.73 13.30
N TYR A 18 -10.36 -5.55 12.74
CA TYR A 18 -9.73 -5.31 11.43
C TYR A 18 -10.76 -5.27 10.30
N MET A 19 -11.74 -6.19 10.28
CA MET A 19 -12.80 -6.20 9.28
C MET A 19 -13.67 -4.94 9.34
N VAL A 20 -14.08 -4.53 10.54
CA VAL A 20 -14.87 -3.31 10.73
C VAL A 20 -14.04 -2.08 10.35
N ALA A 21 -12.78 -2.01 10.77
CA ALA A 21 -11.88 -0.91 10.43
C ALA A 21 -11.66 -0.80 8.92
N ALA A 22 -11.46 -1.93 8.22
CA ALA A 22 -11.35 -1.96 6.77
C ALA A 22 -12.58 -1.33 6.09
N LEU A 23 -13.78 -1.75 6.48
CA LEU A 23 -15.03 -1.23 5.90
C LEU A 23 -15.21 0.26 6.16
N VAL A 24 -14.93 0.73 7.38
CA VAL A 24 -15.04 2.14 7.75
C VAL A 24 -14.03 3.00 6.98
N LEU A 25 -12.76 2.57 6.91
CA LEU A 25 -11.70 3.29 6.21
C LEU A 25 -11.93 3.32 4.70
N THR A 26 -12.32 2.19 4.09
CA THR A 26 -12.69 2.16 2.67
C THR A 26 -13.90 3.06 2.41
N GLY A 27 -14.93 3.01 3.25
CA GLY A 27 -16.10 3.90 3.11
C GLY A 27 -15.73 5.39 3.20
N LEU A 28 -14.86 5.76 4.13
CA LEU A 28 -14.33 7.11 4.28
C LEU A 28 -13.60 7.57 3.00
N ILE A 29 -12.68 6.74 2.49
CA ILE A 29 -11.88 7.05 1.30
C ILE A 29 -12.77 7.11 0.05
N CYS A 30 -13.69 6.17 -0.14
CA CYS A 30 -14.63 6.18 -1.25
C CYS A 30 -15.51 7.45 -1.22
N ARG A 31 -15.99 7.87 -0.05
CA ARG A 31 -16.74 9.12 0.09
C ARG A 31 -15.92 10.32 -0.36
N ASP A 32 -14.66 10.41 0.05
CA ASP A 32 -13.77 11.51 -0.35
C ASP A 32 -13.52 11.52 -1.86
N LEU A 33 -13.25 10.34 -2.45
CA LEU A 33 -13.07 10.20 -3.90
C LEU A 33 -14.34 10.55 -4.68
N LEU A 34 -15.52 10.16 -4.20
CA LEU A 34 -16.79 10.50 -4.84
C LEU A 34 -17.07 12.01 -4.78
N ASN A 35 -16.78 12.66 -3.65
CA ASN A 35 -16.90 14.09 -3.51
C ASN A 35 -15.97 14.83 -4.48
N GLU A 36 -14.71 14.41 -4.57
CA GLU A 36 -13.74 14.96 -5.53
C GLU A 36 -14.18 14.73 -6.97
N TYR A 37 -14.53 13.50 -7.33
CA TYR A 37 -14.98 13.14 -8.66
C TYR A 37 -16.21 13.96 -9.10
N SER A 38 -17.20 14.11 -8.22
CA SER A 38 -18.40 14.90 -8.51
C SER A 38 -18.08 16.38 -8.74
N THR A 39 -17.11 16.92 -8.01
CA THR A 39 -16.66 18.31 -8.14
C THR A 39 -15.96 18.51 -9.48
N THR A 40 -14.98 17.66 -9.78
CA THR A 40 -14.24 17.67 -11.06
C THR A 40 -15.17 17.52 -12.26
N ARG A 41 -16.15 16.62 -12.18
CA ARG A 41 -17.14 16.42 -13.24
C ARG A 41 -18.01 17.67 -13.47
N ARG A 42 -18.41 18.38 -12.41
CA ARG A 42 -19.20 19.62 -12.50
C ARG A 42 -18.40 20.76 -13.14
N GLU A 43 -17.13 20.89 -12.77
CA GLU A 43 -16.23 21.92 -13.33
C GLU A 43 -16.06 21.74 -14.85
N CYS A 44 -15.87 20.51 -15.31
CA CYS A 44 -15.75 20.20 -16.73
C CYS A 44 -17.02 20.58 -17.54
N HIS A 45 -18.21 20.24 -17.03
CA HIS A 45 -19.46 20.60 -17.69
C HIS A 45 -19.70 22.12 -17.75
N THR A 46 -19.32 22.85 -16.71
CA THR A 46 -19.48 24.31 -16.66
C THR A 46 -18.56 24.99 -17.67
N GLN A 47 -17.30 24.51 -17.77
CA GLN A 47 -16.31 25.03 -18.73
C GLN A 47 -16.62 24.72 -20.19
N SER A 48 -17.40 23.68 -20.48
CA SER A 48 -17.81 23.33 -21.86
C SER A 48 -18.90 24.26 -22.41
N ARG A 49 -19.55 25.07 -21.55
CA ARG A 49 -20.64 25.96 -21.95
C ARG A 49 -20.15 27.36 -22.37
N ASP A 50 -18.90 27.71 -22.07
CA ASP A 50 -18.24 28.92 -22.59
C ASP A 50 -17.80 28.69 -24.04
N LYS A 51 -18.62 29.22 -24.95
CA LYS A 51 -18.74 28.89 -26.38
C LYS A 51 -17.59 29.29 -27.32
N ASN A 52 -16.41 29.66 -26.84
CA ASN A 52 -15.30 30.02 -27.73
C ASN A 52 -14.32 28.84 -27.96
N GLY A 53 -14.79 27.81 -28.67
CA GLY A 53 -14.10 27.23 -29.83
C GLY A 53 -12.75 26.52 -29.71
N ASN A 54 -12.27 26.05 -28.55
CA ASN A 54 -11.05 25.23 -28.49
C ASN A 54 -11.35 23.73 -28.35
N GLU A 55 -11.30 23.00 -29.47
CA GLU A 55 -11.44 21.52 -29.56
C GLU A 55 -10.47 20.75 -28.66
N THR A 56 -9.36 21.36 -28.25
CA THR A 56 -8.33 20.75 -27.39
C THR A 56 -8.83 20.38 -25.99
N LYS A 57 -9.91 20.99 -25.51
CA LYS A 57 -10.40 20.79 -24.14
C LYS A 57 -11.23 19.50 -23.97
N GLY A 58 -12.00 19.11 -24.99
CA GLY A 58 -12.83 17.89 -24.94
C GLY A 58 -11.99 16.61 -24.90
N ARG A 59 -10.82 16.62 -25.55
CA ARG A 59 -9.90 15.46 -25.57
C ARG A 59 -9.32 15.16 -24.19
N ARG A 60 -8.99 16.19 -23.41
CA ARG A 60 -8.38 16.05 -22.07
C ARG A 60 -9.33 15.44 -21.05
N SER A 61 -10.61 15.82 -21.07
CA SER A 61 -11.62 15.25 -20.14
C SER A 61 -11.86 13.76 -20.38
N ASN A 62 -11.96 13.34 -21.66
CA ASN A 62 -12.14 11.93 -22.01
C ASN A 62 -10.93 11.09 -21.59
N GLU A 63 -9.71 11.64 -21.71
CA GLU A 63 -8.49 10.97 -21.26
C GLU A 63 -8.50 10.77 -19.74
N THR A 64 -8.74 11.81 -18.94
CA THR A 64 -8.83 11.67 -17.47
C THR A 64 -9.89 10.65 -17.07
N GLN A 65 -11.06 10.65 -17.71
CA GLN A 65 -12.11 9.67 -17.42
C GLN A 65 -11.67 8.23 -17.72
N ALA A 66 -10.98 8.01 -18.85
CA ALA A 66 -10.42 6.71 -19.17
C ALA A 66 -9.36 6.29 -18.14
N GLN A 67 -8.50 7.23 -17.72
CA GLN A 67 -7.49 6.98 -16.70
C GLN A 67 -8.09 6.58 -15.36
N VAL A 68 -9.10 7.33 -14.89
CA VAL A 68 -9.86 7.03 -13.67
C VAL A 68 -10.52 5.65 -13.77
N SER A 69 -11.12 5.32 -14.92
CA SER A 69 -11.76 4.02 -15.13
C SER A 69 -10.76 2.86 -15.09
N ILE A 70 -9.58 3.01 -15.69
CA ILE A 70 -8.54 1.97 -15.70
C ILE A 70 -8.04 1.71 -14.28
N ILE A 71 -7.68 2.77 -13.54
CA ILE A 71 -7.17 2.60 -12.17
C ILE A 71 -8.27 2.07 -11.22
N ALA A 72 -9.53 2.47 -11.40
CA ALA A 72 -10.64 1.91 -10.63
C ALA A 72 -10.88 0.42 -10.92
N ALA A 73 -10.73 0.00 -12.19
CA ALA A 73 -10.79 -1.40 -12.57
C ALA A 73 -9.63 -2.19 -11.94
N LEU A 74 -8.42 -1.64 -11.93
CA LEU A 74 -7.26 -2.24 -11.27
C LEU A 74 -7.45 -2.34 -9.75
N ALA A 75 -8.01 -1.31 -9.10
CA ALA A 75 -8.37 -1.37 -7.67
C ALA A 75 -9.36 -2.51 -7.39
N THR A 76 -10.41 -2.63 -8.21
CA THR A 76 -11.42 -3.68 -8.07
C THR A 76 -10.82 -5.06 -8.26
N LEU A 77 -9.96 -5.22 -9.27
CA LEU A 77 -9.26 -6.47 -9.55
C LEU A 77 -8.31 -6.86 -8.42
N SER A 78 -7.51 -5.91 -7.91
CA SER A 78 -6.66 -6.09 -6.72
C SER A 78 -7.44 -6.60 -5.53
N PHE A 79 -8.57 -5.93 -5.22
CA PHE A 79 -9.42 -6.30 -4.09
C PHE A 79 -10.03 -7.70 -4.28
N ALA A 80 -10.54 -8.00 -5.47
CA ALA A 80 -11.15 -9.30 -5.77
C ALA A 80 -10.13 -10.45 -5.70
N ALA A 81 -8.95 -10.27 -6.29
CA ALA A 81 -7.88 -11.26 -6.28
C ALA A 81 -7.42 -11.58 -4.85
N LEU A 82 -7.19 -10.56 -4.01
CA LEU A 82 -6.80 -10.82 -2.63
C LEU A 82 -7.95 -11.43 -1.81
N SER A 83 -9.16 -10.92 -1.97
CA SER A 83 -10.33 -11.44 -1.25
C SER A 83 -10.50 -12.94 -1.54
N TYR A 84 -10.25 -13.37 -2.78
CA TYR A 84 -10.25 -14.78 -3.14
C TYR A 84 -9.19 -15.59 -2.36
N HIS A 85 -7.93 -15.16 -2.38
CA HIS A 85 -6.84 -15.90 -1.70
C HIS A 85 -6.99 -15.89 -0.17
N MET A 86 -7.36 -14.76 0.43
CA MET A 86 -7.61 -14.66 1.86
C MET A 86 -8.83 -15.46 2.27
N LEU A 87 -9.92 -15.42 1.52
CA LEU A 87 -11.08 -16.27 1.80
C LEU A 87 -10.74 -17.75 1.71
N ASN A 88 -9.95 -18.15 0.70
CA ASN A 88 -9.47 -19.53 0.59
C ASN A 88 -8.62 -19.94 1.80
N PHE A 89 -7.74 -19.06 2.29
CA PHE A 89 -7.00 -19.29 3.53
C PHE A 89 -7.93 -19.47 4.74
N LEU A 90 -8.93 -18.60 4.91
CA LEU A 90 -9.91 -18.70 6.01
C LEU A 90 -10.72 -19.99 5.93
N ILE A 91 -11.14 -20.40 4.73
CA ILE A 91 -11.85 -21.66 4.50
C ILE A 91 -10.97 -22.85 4.90
N GLN A 92 -9.70 -22.87 4.50
CA GLN A 92 -8.77 -23.93 4.86
C GLN A 92 -8.54 -24.00 6.37
N SER A 93 -8.39 -22.84 7.03
CA SER A 93 -8.27 -22.76 8.49
C SER A 93 -9.55 -23.20 9.21
N TYR A 94 -10.73 -22.93 8.67
CA TYR A 94 -11.99 -23.41 9.24
C TYR A 94 -12.12 -24.93 9.09
N GLN A 95 -11.80 -25.48 7.92
CA GLN A 95 -11.88 -26.92 7.65
C GLN A 95 -10.86 -27.72 8.46
N SER A 96 -9.67 -27.17 8.74
CA SER A 96 -8.71 -27.85 9.62
C SER A 96 -9.18 -27.89 11.08
N TRP A 97 -9.90 -26.85 11.53
CA TRP A 97 -10.49 -26.80 12.86
C TRP A 97 -11.71 -27.72 13.01
N ALA A 98 -12.56 -27.82 11.98
CA ALA A 98 -13.73 -28.70 11.98
C ALA A 98 -13.80 -29.61 10.73
N PRO A 99 -13.00 -30.68 10.68
CA PRO A 99 -12.91 -31.55 9.50
C PRO A 99 -14.20 -32.30 9.16
N SER A 100 -15.08 -32.49 10.15
CA SER A 100 -16.35 -33.21 10.00
C SER A 100 -17.53 -32.29 9.63
N ASP A 101 -17.32 -30.96 9.65
CA ASP A 101 -18.38 -29.99 9.39
C ASP A 101 -18.45 -29.65 7.90
N SER A 102 -19.66 -29.66 7.36
CA SER A 102 -19.92 -29.15 6.00
C SER A 102 -19.84 -27.62 5.99
N LEU A 103 -19.23 -27.05 4.93
CA LEU A 103 -19.25 -25.60 4.68
C LEU A 103 -20.66 -25.02 4.48
N ARG A 104 -21.66 -25.87 4.24
CA ARG A 104 -23.07 -25.46 4.13
C ARG A 104 -23.73 -25.18 5.49
N ASP A 105 -23.17 -25.72 6.57
CA ASP A 105 -23.73 -25.63 7.93
C ASP A 105 -22.93 -24.67 8.83
N VAL A 106 -22.37 -23.62 8.23
CA VAL A 106 -21.63 -22.57 8.92
C VAL A 106 -22.61 -21.59 9.53
N SER A 107 -22.58 -21.45 10.85
CA SER A 107 -23.35 -20.46 11.61
C SER A 107 -22.43 -19.46 12.29
N MET A 108 -22.97 -18.29 12.66
CA MET A 108 -22.15 -17.25 13.29
C MET A 108 -21.55 -17.69 14.63
N SER A 109 -22.23 -18.58 15.37
CA SER A 109 -21.68 -19.17 16.59
C SER A 109 -20.48 -20.09 16.32
N LYS A 110 -20.50 -20.85 15.22
CA LYS A 110 -19.35 -21.65 14.77
C LYS A 110 -18.19 -20.76 14.31
N ILE A 111 -18.46 -19.69 13.55
CA ILE A 111 -17.44 -18.72 13.14
C ILE A 111 -16.78 -18.09 14.37
N TRP A 112 -17.57 -17.66 15.35
CA TRP A 112 -17.05 -17.11 16.60
C TRP A 112 -16.17 -18.13 17.33
N ARG A 113 -16.66 -19.35 17.53
CA ARG A 113 -15.90 -20.42 18.21
C ARG A 113 -14.62 -20.80 17.46
N TRP A 114 -14.65 -20.86 16.14
CA TRP A 114 -13.47 -21.06 15.31
C TRP A 114 -12.46 -19.91 15.49
N SER A 115 -12.93 -18.67 15.45
CA SER A 115 -12.05 -17.50 15.61
C SER A 115 -11.38 -17.43 17.00
N THR A 116 -12.06 -17.88 18.06
CA THR A 116 -11.50 -17.88 19.42
C THR A 116 -10.66 -19.10 19.74
N LYS A 117 -10.88 -20.24 19.06
CA LYS A 117 -10.12 -21.48 19.30
C LYS A 117 -8.98 -21.72 18.31
N SER A 118 -8.91 -20.97 17.21
CA SER A 118 -7.84 -21.08 16.23
C SER A 118 -6.67 -20.15 16.52
N THR A 119 -5.49 -20.55 16.06
CA THR A 119 -4.25 -19.77 16.06
C THR A 119 -4.06 -19.03 14.73
N LEU A 120 -5.17 -18.56 14.13
CA LEU A 120 -5.23 -18.02 12.76
C LEU A 120 -4.06 -17.10 12.38
N PHE A 121 -3.77 -16.09 13.20
CA PHE A 121 -2.71 -15.11 12.92
C PHE A 121 -1.30 -15.71 13.04
N GLN A 122 -1.11 -16.61 14.00
CA GLN A 122 0.16 -17.30 14.17
C GLN A 122 0.40 -18.26 13.01
N ASP A 123 -0.61 -19.07 12.66
CA ASP A 123 -0.54 -20.01 11.53
C ASP A 123 -0.26 -19.27 10.22
N PHE A 124 -0.92 -18.13 10.00
CA PHE A 124 -0.67 -17.26 8.85
C PHE A 124 0.79 -16.76 8.84
N ALA A 125 1.24 -16.17 9.95
CA ALA A 125 2.57 -15.60 10.06
C ALA A 125 3.67 -16.66 9.91
N GLU A 126 3.53 -17.81 10.55
CA GLU A 126 4.46 -18.94 10.42
C GLU A 126 4.47 -19.46 8.98
N THR A 127 3.30 -19.68 8.37
CA THR A 127 3.22 -20.18 6.99
C THR A 127 4.01 -19.33 5.99
N ILE A 128 3.99 -18.00 6.15
CA ILE A 128 4.67 -17.06 5.25
C ILE A 128 6.17 -16.87 5.56
N ASN A 129 6.67 -17.36 6.71
CA ASN A 129 8.07 -17.21 7.15
C ASN A 129 8.85 -18.54 7.25
N ASN A 130 8.17 -19.68 7.35
CA ASN A 130 8.80 -20.97 7.66
C ASN A 130 9.52 -21.63 6.47
N ASP A 131 9.30 -21.16 5.25
CA ASP A 131 9.93 -21.70 4.03
C ASP A 131 10.71 -20.59 3.31
N PRO A 132 11.93 -20.84 2.82
CA PRO A 132 12.74 -19.82 2.15
C PRO A 132 12.07 -19.19 0.92
N GLY A 133 11.36 -19.97 0.10
CA GLY A 133 10.68 -19.48 -1.09
C GLY A 133 9.45 -18.65 -0.73
N ARG A 134 8.68 -19.08 0.28
CA ARG A 134 7.56 -18.30 0.83
C ARG A 134 8.04 -16.99 1.45
N PHE A 135 9.12 -17.06 2.23
CA PHE A 135 9.71 -15.91 2.89
C PHE A 135 10.23 -14.88 1.88
N TRP A 136 10.82 -15.32 0.76
CA TRP A 136 11.25 -14.41 -0.30
C TRP A 136 10.09 -13.54 -0.82
N TRP A 137 8.92 -14.13 -1.10
CA TRP A 137 7.73 -13.38 -1.51
C TRP A 137 7.22 -12.44 -0.42
N THR A 138 7.20 -12.91 0.83
CA THR A 138 6.82 -12.09 1.98
C THR A 138 7.73 -10.88 2.16
N ASN A 139 9.04 -11.08 2.03
CA ASN A 139 10.05 -10.04 2.15
C ASN A 139 9.93 -9.01 1.01
N LEU A 140 9.71 -9.48 -0.22
CA LEU A 140 9.45 -8.64 -1.38
C LEU A 140 8.20 -7.78 -1.17
N ALA A 141 7.09 -8.39 -0.73
CA ALA A 141 5.84 -7.69 -0.46
C ALA A 141 6.00 -6.62 0.64
N LEU A 142 6.64 -6.95 1.76
CA LEU A 142 6.87 -5.99 2.86
C LEU A 142 7.79 -4.83 2.45
N THR A 143 8.84 -5.12 1.68
CA THR A 143 9.74 -4.09 1.15
C THR A 143 8.99 -3.18 0.17
N TYR A 144 8.14 -3.77 -0.69
CA TYR A 144 7.27 -3.03 -1.60
C TYR A 144 6.32 -2.10 -0.85
N THR A 145 5.62 -2.60 0.18
CA THR A 145 4.73 -1.80 1.04
C THR A 145 5.47 -0.63 1.68
N PHE A 146 6.67 -0.85 2.20
CA PHE A 146 7.46 0.23 2.78
C PHE A 146 7.77 1.31 1.73
N GLY A 147 8.22 0.92 0.54
CA GLY A 147 8.50 1.85 -0.56
C GLY A 147 7.24 2.63 -0.98
N TRP A 148 6.10 1.94 -1.03
CA TRP A 148 4.81 2.54 -1.29
C TRP A 148 4.43 3.56 -0.21
N ASN A 149 4.63 3.26 1.07
CA ASN A 149 4.34 4.19 2.16
C ASN A 149 5.25 5.42 2.17
N VAL A 150 6.52 5.27 1.77
CA VAL A 150 7.41 6.41 1.52
C VAL A 150 6.86 7.29 0.40
N TYR A 151 6.50 6.69 -0.74
CA TYR A 151 5.93 7.43 -1.88
C TYR A 151 4.62 8.15 -1.51
N MET A 152 3.70 7.45 -0.87
CA MET A 152 2.41 7.98 -0.41
C MET A 152 2.59 9.14 0.58
N THR A 153 3.62 9.09 1.44
CA THR A 153 3.92 10.16 2.39
C THR A 153 4.31 11.45 1.67
N VAL A 154 5.17 11.33 0.65
CA VAL A 154 5.66 12.47 -0.12
C VAL A 154 4.57 13.03 -1.03
N GLU A 155 3.96 12.20 -1.88
CA GLU A 155 2.96 12.67 -2.84
C GLU A 155 1.64 13.04 -2.16
N GLY A 156 1.26 12.34 -1.10
CA GLY A 156 0.06 12.63 -0.32
C GLY A 156 0.14 14.01 0.34
N ALA A 157 1.32 14.36 0.89
CA ALA A 157 1.58 15.68 1.44
C ALA A 157 1.67 16.75 0.34
N ARG A 158 2.30 16.44 -0.80
CA ARG A 158 2.46 17.38 -1.93
C ARG A 158 1.11 17.77 -2.53
N HIS A 159 0.22 16.80 -2.71
CA HIS A 159 -1.12 16.98 -3.28
C HIS A 159 -2.20 17.30 -2.23
N SER A 160 -1.83 17.40 -0.96
CA SER A 160 -2.74 17.67 0.17
C SER A 160 -3.96 16.73 0.17
N ILE A 161 -3.70 15.42 0.02
CA ILE A 161 -4.74 14.40 -0.01
C ILE A 161 -5.51 14.40 1.32
N PRO A 162 -6.85 14.52 1.31
CA PRO A 162 -7.66 14.51 2.51
C PRO A 162 -7.56 13.15 3.19
N HIS A 163 -7.60 13.16 4.53
CA HIS A 163 -7.52 11.95 5.35
C HIS A 163 -6.39 11.00 4.94
N LEU A 164 -5.21 11.52 4.59
CA LEU A 164 -4.05 10.70 4.19
C LEU A 164 -3.73 9.57 5.18
N TRP A 165 -3.94 9.81 6.48
CA TRP A 165 -3.81 8.80 7.54
C TRP A 165 -4.69 7.55 7.29
N ALA A 166 -5.86 7.71 6.68
CA ALA A 166 -6.78 6.61 6.42
C ALA A 166 -6.21 5.65 5.36
N TYR A 167 -5.50 6.17 4.36
CA TYR A 167 -4.81 5.34 3.37
C TYR A 167 -3.70 4.51 4.03
N PHE A 168 -2.93 5.10 4.94
CA PHE A 168 -1.90 4.35 5.66
C PHE A 168 -2.47 3.28 6.58
N LEU A 169 -3.56 3.57 7.30
CA LEU A 169 -4.22 2.54 8.10
C LEU A 169 -4.84 1.45 7.22
N LEU A 170 -5.38 1.83 6.06
CA LEU A 170 -5.92 0.87 5.10
C LEU A 170 -4.81 -0.04 4.55
N ASP A 171 -3.63 0.52 4.25
CA ASP A 171 -2.45 -0.23 3.81
C ASP A 171 -1.97 -1.28 4.83
N GLN A 172 -2.23 -1.06 6.12
CA GLN A 172 -1.89 -2.04 7.17
C GLN A 172 -2.93 -3.16 7.32
N ILE A 173 -4.13 -2.99 6.78
CA ILE A 173 -5.27 -3.90 6.99
C ILE A 173 -5.63 -4.64 5.70
N LEU A 174 -5.62 -3.94 4.57
CA LEU A 174 -6.02 -4.39 3.25
C LEU A 174 -4.82 -4.57 2.32
N PRO A 175 -5.03 -5.21 1.15
CA PRO A 175 -3.99 -5.34 0.13
C PRO A 175 -3.38 -4.00 -0.23
N VAL A 176 -2.05 -4.01 -0.35
CA VAL A 176 -1.25 -2.83 -0.67
C VAL A 176 -1.59 -2.35 -2.08
N SER A 177 -1.80 -3.27 -3.02
CA SER A 177 -2.19 -2.91 -4.39
C SER A 177 -3.56 -2.25 -4.47
N PHE A 178 -4.51 -2.66 -3.62
CA PHE A 178 -5.81 -2.00 -3.53
C PHE A 178 -5.66 -0.58 -3.01
N THR A 179 -5.02 -0.41 -1.85
CA THR A 179 -4.80 0.90 -1.24
C THR A 179 -4.02 1.82 -2.17
N GLN A 180 -3.01 1.27 -2.86
CA GLN A 180 -2.25 1.95 -3.88
C GLN A 180 -3.14 2.48 -5.01
N ASN A 181 -3.96 1.62 -5.61
CA ASN A 181 -4.80 2.01 -6.75
C ASN A 181 -5.82 3.08 -6.34
N VAL A 182 -6.40 2.96 -5.15
CA VAL A 182 -7.30 3.97 -4.59
C VAL A 182 -6.58 5.29 -4.31
N PHE A 183 -5.33 5.25 -3.85
CA PHE A 183 -4.51 6.46 -3.70
C PHE A 183 -4.10 7.08 -5.04
N CYS A 184 -3.76 6.27 -6.04
CA CYS A 184 -3.51 6.74 -7.41
C CYS A 184 -4.76 7.45 -7.99
N LEU A 185 -5.98 6.95 -7.71
CA LEU A 185 -7.21 7.66 -8.06
C LEU A 185 -7.27 9.05 -7.40
N ALA A 186 -6.93 9.13 -6.11
CA ALA A 186 -6.90 10.40 -5.39
C ALA A 186 -5.92 11.40 -6.03
N LEU A 187 -4.73 10.92 -6.43
CA LEU A 187 -3.73 11.72 -7.14
C LEU A 187 -4.25 12.23 -8.49
N LEU A 188 -4.86 11.36 -9.31
CA LEU A 188 -5.42 11.74 -10.61
C LEU A 188 -6.48 12.84 -10.46
N MET A 189 -7.39 12.69 -9.51
CA MET A 189 -8.46 13.66 -9.27
C MET A 189 -7.93 15.02 -8.78
N ARG A 190 -6.82 15.03 -8.02
CA ARG A 190 -6.22 16.25 -7.46
C ARG A 190 -5.29 16.96 -8.44
N ARG A 191 -4.69 16.24 -9.39
CA ARG A 191 -3.81 16.82 -10.41
C ARG A 191 -4.50 17.89 -11.25
N GLU A 192 -5.77 17.70 -11.58
CA GLU A 192 -6.53 18.67 -12.38
C GLU A 192 -6.74 20.01 -11.67
N LYS A 193 -6.75 20.00 -10.33
CA LYS A 193 -6.92 21.22 -9.52
C LYS A 193 -5.60 21.95 -9.25
N SER A 194 -4.47 21.27 -9.37
CA SER A 194 -3.18 21.72 -8.83
C SER A 194 -2.24 22.37 -9.86
N ASP A 195 -2.76 23.09 -10.86
CA ASP A 195 -1.88 23.93 -11.70
C ASP A 195 -1.37 25.19 -10.95
N THR A 196 -1.79 25.45 -9.69
CA THR A 196 -1.50 26.75 -9.03
C THR A 196 -0.48 26.75 -7.88
N THR A 197 -0.19 25.69 -7.13
CA THR A 197 0.95 25.70 -6.17
C THR A 197 1.24 24.30 -5.60
N LEU A 198 2.17 23.55 -6.20
CA LEU A 198 2.71 22.37 -5.53
C LEU A 198 3.44 22.85 -4.26
N ARG A 199 3.11 22.25 -3.12
CA ARG A 199 3.76 22.61 -1.86
C ARG A 199 5.23 22.22 -1.91
N THR A 200 6.12 23.16 -1.65
CA THR A 200 7.51 22.82 -1.35
C THR A 200 7.54 22.14 0.01
N LEU A 201 8.15 20.97 0.03
CA LEU A 201 8.22 20.11 1.21
C LEU A 201 9.66 20.10 1.67
N ASN A 202 9.91 20.38 2.95
CA ASN A 202 11.24 20.17 3.52
C ASN A 202 11.45 18.65 3.69
N PRO A 203 12.46 18.06 3.03
CA PRO A 203 12.74 16.65 3.12
C PRO A 203 13.16 16.27 4.55
N SER A 204 12.88 15.03 4.94
CA SER A 204 13.45 14.46 6.16
C SER A 204 14.96 14.26 5.99
N SER A 205 15.70 14.22 7.09
CA SER A 205 17.15 14.04 7.04
C SER A 205 17.52 12.73 6.31
N PRO A 206 18.48 12.75 5.36
CA PRO A 206 18.90 11.54 4.65
C PRO A 206 19.37 10.42 5.60
N GLY A 207 20.01 10.79 6.72
CA GLY A 207 20.42 9.84 7.75
C GLY A 207 19.25 9.08 8.37
N LEU A 208 18.12 9.73 8.64
CA LEU A 208 16.91 9.07 9.15
C LEU A 208 16.29 8.14 8.10
N GLN A 209 16.27 8.57 6.84
CA GLN A 209 15.79 7.75 5.72
C GLN A 209 16.62 6.46 5.58
N VAL A 210 17.94 6.58 5.58
CA VAL A 210 18.87 5.44 5.51
C VAL A 210 18.67 4.54 6.72
N LEU A 211 18.61 5.10 7.94
CA LEU A 211 18.40 4.35 9.17
C LEU A 211 17.11 3.53 9.13
N LEU A 212 16.00 4.09 8.63
CA LEU A 212 14.73 3.36 8.53
C LEU A 212 14.80 2.19 7.57
N VAL A 213 15.36 2.40 6.37
CA VAL A 213 15.49 1.34 5.36
C VAL A 213 16.42 0.24 5.86
N THR A 214 17.57 0.59 6.45
CA THR A 214 18.52 -0.42 6.97
C THR A 214 17.96 -1.18 8.16
N THR A 215 17.22 -0.50 9.05
CA THR A 215 16.51 -1.15 10.17
C THR A 215 15.47 -2.15 9.67
N LEU A 216 14.68 -1.77 8.65
CA LEU A 216 13.69 -2.67 8.06
C LEU A 216 14.35 -3.90 7.43
N VAL A 217 15.37 -3.69 6.58
CA VAL A 217 16.10 -4.80 5.95
C VAL A 217 16.77 -5.70 6.99
N GLY A 218 17.31 -5.13 8.07
CA GLY A 218 17.90 -5.86 9.18
C GLY A 218 16.89 -6.76 9.91
N ILE A 219 15.71 -6.22 10.23
CA ILE A 219 14.61 -6.96 10.88
C ILE A 219 14.05 -8.05 9.96
N LEU A 220 13.86 -7.76 8.68
CA LEU A 220 13.36 -8.75 7.73
C LEU A 220 14.34 -9.92 7.64
N ARG A 221 15.65 -9.67 7.63
CA ARG A 221 16.67 -10.73 7.60
C ARG A 221 16.62 -11.69 8.80
N THR A 222 16.17 -11.24 9.97
CA THR A 222 16.04 -12.10 11.16
C THR A 222 14.72 -12.88 11.22
N GLY A 223 13.75 -12.56 10.35
CA GLY A 223 12.43 -13.19 10.28
C GLY A 223 12.47 -14.72 10.30
N PRO A 224 13.14 -15.39 9.34
CA PRO A 224 13.16 -16.85 9.25
C PRO A 224 13.76 -17.52 10.49
N SER A 225 14.82 -16.93 11.06
CA SER A 225 15.48 -17.47 12.26
C SER A 225 14.64 -17.32 13.54
N SER A 226 13.63 -16.45 13.52
CA SER A 226 12.76 -16.21 14.67
C SER A 226 11.53 -17.13 14.71
N VAL A 227 11.25 -17.86 13.64
CA VAL A 227 10.15 -18.83 13.56
C VAL A 227 10.22 -19.84 14.70
N GLY A 228 9.08 -20.10 15.34
CA GLY A 228 8.98 -21.04 16.46
C GLY A 228 9.56 -20.53 17.78
N THR A 229 10.06 -19.30 17.83
CA THR A 229 10.52 -18.64 19.06
C THR A 229 9.45 -17.73 19.64
N ALA A 230 9.50 -17.45 20.95
CA ALA A 230 8.58 -16.50 21.61
C ALA A 230 8.68 -15.07 21.04
N SER A 231 9.81 -14.73 20.40
CA SER A 231 10.06 -13.42 19.79
C SER A 231 9.42 -13.27 18.40
N PHE A 232 8.88 -14.33 17.81
CA PHE A 232 8.35 -14.33 16.45
C PHE A 232 7.21 -13.31 16.26
N LEU A 233 6.13 -13.45 17.04
CA LEU A 233 4.97 -12.56 16.94
C LEU A 233 5.33 -11.09 17.24
N PRO A 234 6.11 -10.77 18.29
CA PRO A 234 6.63 -9.42 18.49
C PRO A 234 7.41 -8.89 17.27
N LEU A 235 8.26 -9.71 16.63
CA LEU A 235 9.03 -9.29 15.45
C LEU A 235 8.12 -8.95 14.27
N VAL A 236 7.07 -9.75 14.04
CA VAL A 236 6.06 -9.48 12.99
C VAL A 236 5.34 -8.15 13.27
N LEU A 237 4.95 -7.89 14.52
CA LEU A 237 4.30 -6.64 14.91
C LEU A 237 5.24 -5.43 14.76
N ILE A 238 6.50 -5.56 15.16
CA ILE A 238 7.53 -4.53 14.99
C ILE A 238 7.73 -4.24 13.50
N THR A 239 7.78 -5.27 12.67
CA THR A 239 7.91 -5.12 11.21
C THR A 239 6.74 -4.33 10.65
N ARG A 240 5.50 -4.63 11.05
CA ARG A 240 4.30 -3.88 10.66
C ARG A 240 4.35 -2.43 11.13
N ALA A 241 4.73 -2.19 12.38
CA ALA A 241 4.89 -0.83 12.91
C ALA A 241 5.96 -0.04 12.14
N LEU A 242 7.06 -0.69 11.74
CA LEU A 242 8.13 -0.08 10.99
C LEU A 242 7.74 0.25 9.54
N VAL A 243 6.88 -0.56 8.93
CA VAL A 243 6.30 -0.25 7.60
C VAL A 243 5.43 1.01 7.62
N LEU A 244 4.84 1.35 8.78
CA LEU A 244 4.09 2.58 9.00
C LEU A 244 4.98 3.79 9.37
N ALA A 245 6.25 3.57 9.69
CA ALA A 245 7.17 4.62 10.14
C ALA A 245 7.33 5.80 9.18
N PRO A 246 7.30 5.63 7.83
CA PRO A 246 7.36 6.75 6.89
C PRO A 246 6.36 7.88 7.19
N VAL A 247 5.13 7.52 7.60
CA VAL A 247 4.05 8.47 7.90
C VAL A 247 4.40 9.40 9.05
N LEU A 248 5.06 8.84 10.07
CA LEU A 248 5.33 9.53 11.33
C LEU A 248 6.65 10.29 11.25
N LEU A 249 7.66 9.69 10.61
CA LEU A 249 9.05 10.15 10.66
C LEU A 249 9.49 10.92 9.41
N LEU A 250 8.89 10.62 8.26
CA LEU A 250 9.21 11.25 6.98
C LEU A 250 8.16 12.28 6.57
N ARG A 251 7.20 12.60 7.45
CA ARG A 251 6.17 13.61 7.18
C ARG A 251 6.86 14.94 6.84
N PRO A 252 6.71 15.44 5.61
CA PRO A 252 7.43 16.63 5.24
C PRO A 252 6.86 17.83 5.99
N ARG A 253 7.76 18.69 6.49
CA ARG A 253 7.37 19.89 7.22
C ARG A 253 7.01 20.98 6.24
N ASN A 254 5.89 21.63 6.50
CA ASN A 254 5.43 22.78 5.73
C ASN A 254 6.44 23.92 5.87
N SER A 255 7.09 24.31 4.78
CA SER A 255 7.88 25.54 4.68
C SER A 255 6.94 26.74 4.56
N GLN A 256 6.16 27.00 5.61
CA GLN A 256 5.59 28.35 5.77
C GLN A 256 6.75 29.25 6.22
N THR A 257 7.39 29.88 5.25
CA THR A 257 8.22 31.04 5.49
C THR A 257 7.29 32.20 5.86
N GLU A 258 6.93 32.27 7.15
CA GLU A 258 6.62 33.55 7.81
C GLU A 258 7.93 34.33 7.91
N ALA A 259 8.37 34.94 6.81
CA ALA A 259 9.37 35.98 6.87
C ALA A 259 9.10 36.96 5.73
N GLY A 260 8.56 38.12 6.13
CA GLY A 260 8.77 39.40 5.46
C GLY A 260 8.58 39.43 3.95
N VAL A 261 7.47 40.01 3.54
CA VAL A 261 7.38 40.79 2.30
C VAL A 261 8.60 41.72 2.24
N HIS A 262 9.66 41.32 1.54
CA HIS A 262 10.52 42.12 0.66
C HIS A 262 11.85 41.41 0.35
N SER A 263 12.14 41.30 -0.95
CA SER A 263 13.48 41.09 -1.53
C SER A 263 14.14 39.71 -1.42
N GLN A 264 13.64 38.71 -2.16
CA GLN A 264 14.48 37.56 -2.52
C GLN A 264 14.07 36.84 -3.81
N ALA A 265 14.13 37.54 -4.96
CA ALA A 265 13.77 37.00 -6.26
C ALA A 265 14.91 36.27 -7.02
N GLN A 266 16.12 36.15 -6.46
CA GLN A 266 17.28 35.60 -7.22
C GLN A 266 18.05 34.44 -6.57
N SER A 267 17.86 34.11 -5.28
CA SER A 267 18.51 32.93 -4.66
C SER A 267 17.63 31.68 -4.57
N SER A 268 16.33 31.81 -4.84
CA SER A 268 15.31 30.76 -4.67
C SER A 268 15.36 29.65 -5.73
N SER A 269 16.04 29.84 -6.86
CA SER A 269 16.14 28.85 -7.94
C SER A 269 17.20 27.77 -7.70
N ARG A 270 18.21 28.03 -6.86
CA ARG A 270 19.29 27.06 -6.55
C ARG A 270 18.96 26.20 -5.32
N ALA A 271 18.35 26.79 -4.29
CA ALA A 271 17.95 26.06 -3.08
C ALA A 271 16.75 25.12 -3.31
N SER A 272 15.83 25.48 -4.22
CA SER A 272 14.67 24.64 -4.57
C SER A 272 15.05 23.35 -5.31
N ARG A 273 16.14 23.36 -6.09
CA ARG A 273 16.63 22.15 -6.78
C ARG A 273 17.30 21.16 -5.83
N LEU A 274 18.04 21.65 -4.82
CA LEU A 274 18.71 20.77 -3.85
C LEU A 274 17.69 20.08 -2.93
N GLY A 275 16.69 20.81 -2.43
CA GLY A 275 15.64 20.24 -1.56
C GLY A 275 14.76 19.20 -2.25
N GLN A 276 14.64 19.24 -3.58
CA GLN A 276 13.88 18.27 -4.36
C GLN A 276 14.57 16.89 -4.46
N HIS A 277 15.89 16.83 -4.29
CA HIS A 277 16.66 15.58 -4.38
C HIS A 277 16.67 14.76 -3.08
N GLU A 278 16.57 15.39 -1.91
CA GLU A 278 16.81 14.70 -0.63
C GLU A 278 15.67 13.77 -0.17
N SER A 279 14.44 13.94 -0.67
CA SER A 279 13.32 13.01 -0.40
C SER A 279 13.40 11.72 -1.23
N ARG A 280 14.36 11.60 -2.16
CA ARG A 280 14.47 10.44 -3.07
C ARG A 280 15.36 9.33 -2.52
N TRP A 281 16.08 9.52 -1.41
CA TRP A 281 17.00 8.51 -0.89
C TRP A 281 16.29 7.27 -0.34
N ALA A 282 15.24 7.44 0.47
CA ALA A 282 14.44 6.32 0.97
C ALA A 282 13.83 5.52 -0.19
N LEU A 283 13.29 6.21 -1.20
CA LEU A 283 12.71 5.57 -2.38
C LEU A 283 13.79 4.84 -3.19
N ALA A 284 14.92 5.49 -3.46
CA ALA A 284 16.02 4.90 -4.22
C ALA A 284 16.60 3.67 -3.51
N LEU A 285 16.81 3.74 -2.19
CA LEU A 285 17.30 2.61 -1.39
C LEU A 285 16.28 1.47 -1.34
N THR A 286 14.98 1.78 -1.30
CA THR A 286 13.95 0.76 -1.34
C THR A 286 13.86 0.09 -2.71
N ILE A 287 13.93 0.87 -3.80
CA ILE A 287 14.00 0.35 -5.18
C ILE A 287 15.26 -0.52 -5.34
N ALA A 288 16.41 -0.07 -4.86
CA ALA A 288 17.65 -0.84 -4.90
C ALA A 288 17.53 -2.15 -4.10
N SER A 289 16.90 -2.12 -2.92
CA SER A 289 16.60 -3.31 -2.12
C SER A 289 15.69 -4.29 -2.86
N ILE A 290 14.62 -3.82 -3.49
CA ILE A 290 13.71 -4.64 -4.31
C ILE A 290 14.47 -5.25 -5.49
N ALA A 291 15.22 -4.44 -6.24
CA ALA A 291 16.00 -4.90 -7.39
C ALA A 291 17.04 -5.96 -6.98
N LEU A 292 17.71 -5.77 -5.84
CA LEU A 292 18.66 -6.73 -5.29
C LEU A 292 17.97 -8.04 -4.87
N GLN A 293 16.79 -7.97 -4.25
CA GLN A 293 16.01 -9.15 -3.87
C GLN A 293 15.56 -9.95 -5.10
N ILE A 294 15.15 -9.26 -6.17
CA ILE A 294 14.79 -9.87 -7.46
C ILE A 294 16.01 -10.53 -8.09
N ALA A 295 17.12 -9.80 -8.20
CA ALA A 295 18.36 -10.33 -8.79
C ALA A 295 18.89 -11.55 -8.03
N LYS A 296 18.86 -11.50 -6.69
CA LYS A 296 19.26 -12.62 -5.83
C LYS A 296 18.32 -13.81 -6.02
N GLY A 297 17.01 -13.59 -6.02
CA GLY A 297 16.02 -14.66 -6.23
C GLY A 297 16.20 -15.36 -7.58
N LEU A 298 16.44 -14.59 -8.66
CA LEU A 298 16.69 -15.14 -10.00
C LEU A 298 18.06 -15.83 -10.13
N SER A 299 19.03 -15.47 -9.29
CA SER A 299 20.37 -16.08 -9.30
C SER A 299 20.44 -17.36 -8.47
N GLU A 300 19.69 -17.44 -7.35
CA GLU A 300 19.76 -18.55 -6.40
C GLU A 300 18.68 -19.62 -6.65
N SER A 301 17.60 -19.28 -7.34
CA SER A 301 16.45 -20.18 -7.55
C SER A 301 15.98 -20.16 -9.00
N SER A 302 15.44 -21.30 -9.45
CA SER A 302 14.76 -21.34 -10.75
C SER A 302 13.46 -20.53 -10.72
N ILE A 303 13.06 -19.92 -11.84
CA ILE A 303 11.75 -19.21 -11.94
C ILE A 303 10.61 -20.16 -11.56
N THR A 304 10.75 -21.45 -11.88
CA THR A 304 9.81 -22.50 -11.50
C THR A 304 9.72 -22.70 -9.99
N GLU A 305 10.83 -22.66 -9.25
CA GLU A 305 10.83 -22.72 -7.78
C GLU A 305 10.17 -21.49 -7.16
N LEU A 306 10.48 -20.28 -7.67
CA LEU A 306 9.84 -19.05 -7.19
C LEU A 306 8.32 -19.08 -7.42
N TRP A 307 7.89 -19.54 -8.59
CA TRP A 307 6.47 -19.70 -8.93
C TRP A 307 5.77 -20.78 -8.10
N THR A 308 6.48 -21.88 -7.81
CA THR A 308 5.98 -22.94 -6.93
C THR A 308 5.83 -22.41 -5.51
N GLY A 309 6.79 -21.63 -5.01
CA GLY A 309 6.71 -20.95 -3.72
C GLY A 309 5.50 -20.02 -3.62
N LEU A 310 5.24 -19.22 -4.66
CA LEU A 310 4.09 -18.31 -4.74
C LEU A 310 2.75 -19.04 -4.60
N ASN A 311 2.63 -20.22 -5.22
CA ASN A 311 1.40 -21.02 -5.24
C ASN A 311 1.36 -22.11 -4.17
N SER A 312 2.38 -22.19 -3.30
CA SER A 312 2.52 -23.25 -2.30
C SER A 312 1.54 -23.13 -1.13
N SER A 313 0.99 -21.93 -0.91
CA SER A 313 0.03 -21.65 0.16
C SER A 313 -0.83 -20.44 -0.20
N PRO A 314 -2.14 -20.44 0.10
CA PRO A 314 -3.01 -19.29 -0.15
C PRO A 314 -2.53 -18.01 0.57
N ALA A 315 -1.90 -18.14 1.74
CA ALA A 315 -1.37 -17.00 2.49
C ALA A 315 -0.23 -16.28 1.73
N VAL A 316 0.64 -17.07 1.10
CA VAL A 316 1.77 -16.55 0.31
C VAL A 316 1.27 -16.03 -1.03
N SER A 317 0.34 -16.74 -1.67
CA SER A 317 -0.30 -16.28 -2.89
C SER A 317 -0.98 -14.93 -2.68
N ALA A 318 -1.67 -14.73 -1.56
CA ALA A 318 -2.29 -13.45 -1.21
C ALA A 318 -1.25 -12.31 -1.24
N LEU A 319 -0.13 -12.43 -0.52
CA LEU A 319 0.89 -11.37 -0.46
C LEU A 319 1.67 -11.21 -1.78
N GLY A 320 2.04 -12.32 -2.42
CA GLY A 320 2.84 -12.28 -3.63
C GLY A 320 2.06 -11.74 -4.83
N TYR A 321 0.81 -12.18 -5.04
CA TYR A 321 -0.04 -11.61 -6.09
C TYR A 321 -0.39 -10.14 -5.82
N ASP A 322 -0.60 -9.75 -4.55
CA ASP A 322 -0.78 -8.34 -4.18
C ASP A 322 0.41 -7.48 -4.62
N ALA A 323 1.64 -7.90 -4.30
CA ALA A 323 2.84 -7.20 -4.72
C ALA A 323 2.98 -7.13 -6.25
N LEU A 324 2.71 -8.23 -6.97
CA LEU A 324 2.75 -8.27 -8.43
C LEU A 324 1.73 -7.34 -9.07
N ILE A 325 0.47 -7.40 -8.63
CA ILE A 325 -0.60 -6.52 -9.14
C ILE A 325 -0.28 -5.07 -8.80
N GLY A 326 0.27 -4.79 -7.62
CA GLY A 326 0.76 -3.46 -7.23
C GLY A 326 1.82 -2.94 -8.19
N MET A 327 2.87 -3.71 -8.46
CA MET A 327 3.94 -3.32 -9.38
C MET A 327 3.42 -3.07 -10.81
N VAL A 328 2.54 -3.95 -11.31
CA VAL A 328 1.90 -3.77 -12.62
C VAL A 328 1.06 -2.49 -12.65
N SER A 329 0.25 -2.27 -11.62
CA SER A 329 -0.60 -1.09 -11.54
C SER A 329 0.22 0.21 -11.45
N LEU A 330 1.35 0.17 -10.74
CA LEU A 330 2.29 1.29 -10.68
C LEU A 330 2.89 1.58 -12.05
N GLY A 331 3.32 0.54 -12.77
CA GLY A 331 3.83 0.67 -14.14
C GLY A 331 2.81 1.29 -15.08
N VAL A 332 1.55 0.83 -15.01
CA VAL A 332 0.43 1.41 -15.78
C VAL A 332 0.23 2.89 -15.43
N PHE A 333 0.20 3.22 -14.13
CA PHE A 333 0.04 4.60 -13.66
C PHE A 333 1.16 5.52 -14.15
N MET A 334 2.42 5.09 -14.08
CA MET A 334 3.58 5.87 -14.54
C MET A 334 3.55 6.07 -16.06
N LEU A 335 3.19 5.04 -16.84
CA LEU A 335 3.03 5.16 -18.30
C LEU A 335 1.91 6.13 -18.70
N MET A 336 0.85 6.22 -17.89
CA MET A 336 -0.23 7.19 -18.08
C MET A 336 0.23 8.61 -17.74
N ASP A 337 1.06 8.76 -16.70
CA ASP A 337 1.63 10.05 -16.31
C ASP A 337 2.57 10.62 -17.38
N ASP A 338 3.50 9.81 -17.90
CA ASP A 338 4.46 10.25 -18.93
C ASP A 338 3.77 10.73 -20.22
N LYS A 339 2.65 10.10 -20.60
CA LYS A 339 1.87 10.56 -21.76
C LYS A 339 1.27 11.94 -21.55
N THR A 340 0.86 12.26 -20.33
CA THR A 340 0.28 13.58 -20.01
C THR A 340 1.31 14.69 -19.91
N THR A 341 2.57 14.38 -19.57
CA THR A 341 3.65 15.38 -19.54
C THR A 341 4.20 15.67 -20.94
N ALA A 342 4.28 14.68 -21.83
CA ALA A 342 4.75 14.87 -23.21
C ALA A 342 3.81 15.71 -24.11
N VAL A 343 2.56 15.93 -23.69
CA VAL A 343 1.54 16.69 -24.42
C VAL A 343 1.43 18.16 -23.94
N ARG A 344 2.10 18.53 -22.84
CA ARG A 344 2.16 19.92 -22.33
C ARG A 344 3.35 20.68 -22.89
#